data_AF-A0A957NBC6-F1
#
_entry.id   AF-A0A957NBC6-F1
#
_cell.length_a   1.000
_cell.length_b   1.000
_cell.length_c   1.000
_cell.angle_alpha   90.00
_cell.angle_beta   90.00
_cell.angle_gamma   90.00
#
_symmetry.space_group_name_H-M   'P 1'
#
loop_
_entity.id
_entity.type
_entity.pdbx_description
1 polymer ?
#
loop_
_entity_poly.entity_id
_entity_poly.type
_entity_poly.pdbx_seq_one_letter_code
_entity_poly.pdbx_strand_id
1 'polypeptide(L)'
;PAFRKDQWRELTADLRVRVGPEEAIVLVSGHAWPVWHYYAPDLPVVRLPAIDVLDVDAVLDFADTAGPLRAALDPLSDRPGAWLVGWQDDVVDPMHVVPAQLELAGREKGMDSRYWGIDLRRFSQLKTNWIPDAPPIEVPLDVAFGDAVRLVGYNSLDNGDLLLFWQLLPGGADADLSVAVTTLDAAGNTV
;
A
#
# COMPACT_ATOMS: atom_id res chain seq x y z
N PRO A 1 20.49 1.57 -23.83
CA PRO A 1 20.18 1.89 -22.41
C PRO A 1 21.17 1.18 -21.47
N ALA A 2 21.78 1.88 -20.52
CA ALA A 2 22.63 1.24 -19.51
C ALA A 2 21.75 0.61 -18.43
N PHE A 3 21.99 -0.66 -18.12
CA PHE A 3 21.34 -1.34 -17.00
C PHE A 3 21.64 -0.59 -15.69
N ARG A 4 20.59 -0.21 -14.95
CA ARG A 4 20.71 0.44 -13.65
C ARG A 4 20.18 -0.53 -12.59
N LYS A 5 21.00 -0.77 -11.56
CA LYS A 5 20.64 -1.61 -10.42
C LYS A 5 19.68 -0.87 -9.49
N ASP A 6 18.88 -1.63 -8.76
CA ASP A 6 17.99 -1.11 -7.72
C ASP A 6 18.78 -0.43 -6.61
N GLN A 7 18.31 0.74 -6.17
CA GLN A 7 19.07 1.67 -5.32
C GLN A 7 18.89 1.42 -3.82
N TRP A 8 19.03 0.16 -3.39
CA TRP A 8 18.87 -0.25 -1.98
C TRP A 8 19.88 0.41 -1.04
N ARG A 9 21.12 0.63 -1.49
CA ARG A 9 22.17 1.26 -0.68
C ARG A 9 21.83 2.70 -0.36
N GLU A 10 21.40 3.46 -1.36
CA GLU A 10 21.02 4.86 -1.24
C GLU A 10 19.76 5.01 -0.39
N LEU A 11 18.71 4.22 -0.67
CA LEU A 11 17.46 4.23 0.09
C LEU A 11 17.69 3.98 1.58
N THR A 12 18.46 2.93 1.91
CA THR A 12 18.71 2.58 3.32
C THR A 12 19.64 3.57 4.03
N ALA A 13 20.55 4.22 3.31
CA ALA A 13 21.34 5.32 3.88
C ALA A 13 20.45 6.53 4.20
N ASP A 14 19.50 6.86 3.33
CA ASP A 14 18.56 7.96 3.54
C ASP A 14 17.58 7.68 4.69
N LEU A 15 17.04 6.46 4.77
CA LEU A 15 16.13 6.08 5.87
C LEU A 15 16.80 6.18 7.24
N ARG A 16 18.06 5.76 7.38
CA ARG A 16 18.80 5.88 8.67
C ARG A 16 18.85 7.30 9.23
N VAL A 17 18.86 8.30 8.37
CA VAL A 17 18.95 9.71 8.78
C VAL A 17 17.56 10.32 9.03
N ARG A 18 16.50 9.70 8.52
CA ARG A 18 15.15 10.29 8.45
C ARG A 18 14.11 9.60 9.31
N VAL A 19 14.23 8.30 9.55
CA VAL A 19 13.30 7.51 10.36
C VAL A 19 13.40 7.97 11.82
N GLY A 20 12.28 8.45 12.36
CA GLY A 20 12.15 8.83 13.76
C GLY A 20 11.84 7.64 14.68
N PRO A 21 11.96 7.83 16.01
CA PRO A 21 11.65 6.78 16.99
C PRO A 21 10.16 6.40 17.05
N GLU A 22 9.27 7.25 16.54
CA GLU A 22 7.82 7.03 16.48
C GLU A 22 7.36 6.56 15.09
N GLU A 23 8.29 6.08 14.26
CA GLU A 23 8.00 5.65 12.90
C GLU A 23 8.39 4.19 12.67
N ALA A 24 7.50 3.42 12.05
CA ALA A 24 7.79 2.07 11.59
C ALA A 24 8.34 2.11 10.16
N ILE A 25 9.10 1.08 9.79
CA ILE A 25 9.37 0.77 8.39
C ILE A 25 8.55 -0.46 8.03
N VAL A 26 7.80 -0.37 6.94
CA VAL A 26 6.97 -1.42 6.37
C VAL A 26 7.53 -1.78 5.01
N LEU A 27 7.85 -3.05 4.81
CA LEU A 27 8.35 -3.59 3.55
C LEU A 27 7.22 -4.41 2.91
N VAL A 28 6.54 -3.84 1.90
CA VAL A 28 5.47 -4.49 1.10
C VAL A 28 6.08 -5.39 0.03
N SER A 29 7.16 -6.05 0.39
CA SER A 29 7.96 -6.89 -0.48
C SER A 29 8.72 -7.82 0.44
N GLY A 30 8.00 -8.64 1.20
CA GLY A 30 8.58 -9.56 2.17
C GLY A 30 9.85 -10.24 1.67
N HIS A 31 9.77 -10.77 0.45
CA HIS A 31 10.83 -11.46 -0.27
C HIS A 31 12.08 -10.60 -0.55
N ALA A 32 12.02 -9.28 -0.40
CA ALA A 32 13.17 -8.39 -0.42
C ALA A 32 13.98 -8.45 0.90
N TRP A 33 13.53 -9.20 1.92
CA TRP A 33 14.20 -9.32 3.21
C TRP A 33 15.69 -9.66 3.12
N PRO A 34 16.17 -10.60 2.29
CA PRO A 34 17.61 -10.86 2.17
C PRO A 34 18.41 -9.62 1.74
N VAL A 35 17.83 -8.79 0.87
CA VAL A 35 18.43 -7.53 0.42
C VAL A 35 18.39 -6.47 1.51
N TRP A 36 17.24 -6.34 2.18
CA TRP A 36 17.08 -5.45 3.33
C TRP A 36 18.08 -5.78 4.44
N HIS A 37 18.16 -7.05 4.82
CA HIS A 37 19.07 -7.54 5.87
C HIS A 37 20.54 -7.29 5.53
N TYR A 38 20.90 -7.32 4.25
CA TYR A 38 22.26 -6.97 3.81
C TYR A 38 22.55 -5.47 3.94
N TYR A 39 21.62 -4.60 3.53
CA TYR A 39 21.85 -3.15 3.48
C TYR A 39 21.46 -2.38 4.73
N ALA A 40 20.53 -2.87 5.53
CA ALA A 40 19.94 -2.24 6.71
C ALA A 40 19.60 -3.23 7.84
N PRO A 41 20.55 -4.08 8.29
CA PRO A 41 20.31 -4.99 9.40
C PRO A 41 20.00 -4.28 10.73
N ASP A 42 20.39 -3.00 10.83
CA ASP A 42 20.19 -2.13 11.99
C ASP A 42 18.82 -1.43 12.02
N LEU A 43 18.07 -1.45 10.92
CA LEU A 43 16.74 -0.84 10.85
C LEU A 43 15.66 -1.90 11.03
N PRO A 44 14.89 -1.87 12.15
CA PRO A 44 13.74 -2.75 12.33
C PRO A 44 12.71 -2.53 11.22
N VAL A 45 12.12 -3.62 10.74
CA VAL A 45 11.17 -3.58 9.63
C VAL A 45 10.07 -4.62 9.83
N VAL A 46 8.87 -4.26 9.43
CA VAL A 46 7.72 -5.16 9.35
C VAL A 46 7.62 -5.64 7.92
N ARG A 47 7.55 -6.95 7.73
CA ARG A 47 7.58 -7.58 6.42
C ARG A 47 6.17 -8.04 6.05
N LEU A 48 5.68 -7.56 4.91
CA LEU A 48 4.37 -7.91 4.38
C LEU A 48 4.54 -8.44 2.94
N PRO A 49 4.19 -9.71 2.69
CA PRO A 49 4.02 -10.79 3.66
C PRO A 49 5.36 -11.16 4.34
N ALA A 50 5.36 -11.97 5.39
CA ALA A 50 6.59 -12.36 6.09
C ALA A 50 7.32 -13.56 5.41
N ILE A 51 7.69 -13.40 4.14
CA ILE A 51 8.34 -14.43 3.31
C ILE A 51 9.77 -14.02 2.92
N ASP A 52 10.64 -14.99 2.61
CA ASP A 52 12.04 -14.73 2.21
C ASP A 52 12.28 -14.96 0.70
N VAL A 53 11.32 -15.58 0.01
CA VAL A 53 11.34 -15.90 -1.42
C VAL A 53 10.02 -15.43 -2.01
N LEU A 54 10.03 -14.89 -3.23
CA LEU A 54 8.83 -14.42 -3.91
C LEU A 54 7.84 -15.58 -4.09
N ASP A 55 6.62 -15.36 -3.62
CA ASP A 55 5.49 -16.28 -3.74
C ASP A 55 4.31 -15.51 -4.32
N VAL A 56 3.81 -15.96 -5.47
CA VAL A 56 2.69 -15.33 -6.19
C VAL A 56 1.34 -15.66 -5.57
N ASP A 57 1.29 -16.66 -4.69
CA ASP A 57 0.08 -17.06 -3.97
C ASP A 57 -0.02 -16.35 -2.60
N ALA A 58 1.06 -15.71 -2.15
CA ALA A 58 1.10 -14.93 -0.91
C ALA A 58 0.64 -13.47 -1.13
N VAL A 59 -0.52 -13.33 -1.77
CA VAL A 59 -1.15 -12.04 -2.06
C VAL A 59 -1.77 -11.47 -0.79
N LEU A 60 -1.42 -10.22 -0.48
CA LEU A 60 -1.91 -9.46 0.65
C LEU A 60 -3.37 -9.04 0.44
N ASP A 61 -4.14 -9.08 1.53
CA ASP A 61 -5.49 -8.57 1.62
C ASP A 61 -5.65 -7.67 2.85
N PHE A 62 -6.85 -7.17 3.10
CA PHE A 62 -7.07 -6.28 4.25
C PHE A 62 -6.94 -7.03 5.59
N ALA A 63 -7.36 -8.29 5.63
CA ALA A 63 -7.47 -9.06 6.86
C ALA A 63 -6.10 -9.52 7.36
N ASP A 64 -5.19 -9.90 6.45
CA ASP A 64 -3.87 -10.41 6.79
C ASP A 64 -2.83 -9.30 7.08
N THR A 65 -3.04 -8.09 6.55
CA THR A 65 -2.15 -6.93 6.73
C THR A 65 -2.48 -6.07 7.94
N ALA A 66 -3.76 -5.91 8.30
CA ALA A 66 -4.19 -4.98 9.35
C ALA A 66 -3.58 -5.32 10.72
N GLY A 67 -3.58 -6.60 11.08
CA GLY A 67 -3.02 -7.08 12.35
C GLY A 67 -1.53 -6.76 12.51
N PRO A 68 -0.67 -7.21 11.58
CA PRO A 68 0.75 -6.86 11.57
C PRO A 68 1.04 -5.35 11.58
N LEU A 69 0.30 -4.55 10.81
CA LEU A 69 0.47 -3.09 10.80
C LEU A 69 0.13 -2.47 12.16
N ARG A 70 -1.02 -2.83 12.75
CA ARG A 70 -1.42 -2.36 14.09
C ARG A 70 -0.36 -2.75 15.13
N ALA A 71 0.06 -4.01 15.14
CA ALA A 71 1.07 -4.51 16.09
C ALA A 71 2.42 -3.80 15.98
N ALA A 72 2.80 -3.36 14.78
CA ALA A 72 4.03 -2.61 14.55
C ALA A 72 3.95 -1.14 15.00
N LEU A 73 2.78 -0.53 14.83
CA LEU A 73 2.58 0.91 15.01
C LEU A 73 2.08 1.26 16.41
N ASP A 74 1.23 0.43 17.02
CA ASP A 74 0.63 0.64 18.35
C ASP A 74 1.65 0.98 19.45
N PRO A 75 2.83 0.31 19.52
CA PRO A 75 3.78 0.58 20.60
C PRO A 75 4.59 1.88 20.43
N LEU A 76 4.54 2.51 19.24
CA LEU A 76 5.44 3.61 18.90
C LEU A 76 4.98 4.95 19.49
N SER A 77 3.70 5.29 19.33
CA SER A 77 3.08 6.49 19.90
C SER A 77 1.56 6.47 19.66
N ASP A 78 0.84 7.48 20.15
CA ASP A 78 -0.59 7.68 19.83
C ASP A 78 -0.83 8.05 18.35
N ARG A 79 0.20 8.55 17.66
CA ARG A 79 0.13 9.07 16.28
C ARG A 79 1.40 8.74 15.47
N PRO A 80 1.69 7.45 15.26
CA PRO A 80 2.95 7.05 14.63
C PRO A 80 3.02 7.45 13.16
N GLY A 81 4.23 7.38 12.61
CA GLY A 81 4.47 7.41 11.18
C GLY A 81 4.83 6.03 10.63
N ALA A 82 4.79 5.88 9.30
CA ALA A 82 5.25 4.69 8.62
C ALA A 82 6.02 5.06 7.35
N TRP A 83 7.13 4.38 7.11
CA TRP A 83 7.85 4.41 5.84
C TRP A 83 7.52 3.14 5.09
N LEU A 84 6.88 3.27 3.93
CA LEU A 84 6.50 2.16 3.08
C LEU A 84 7.56 1.97 2.00
N VAL A 85 8.15 0.78 1.93
CA VAL A 85 9.15 0.40 0.94
C VAL A 85 8.56 -0.67 0.03
N GLY A 86 8.49 -0.39 -1.27
CA GLY A 86 7.98 -1.29 -2.29
C GLY A 86 9.06 -1.65 -3.31
N TRP A 87 9.27 -2.95 -3.55
CA TRP A 87 10.14 -3.48 -4.59
C TRP A 87 9.50 -4.72 -5.19
N GLN A 88 9.01 -4.61 -6.43
CA GLN A 88 8.17 -5.65 -7.05
C GLN A 88 6.98 -6.02 -6.16
N ASP A 89 6.48 -5.03 -5.42
CA ASP A 89 5.36 -5.16 -4.49
C ASP A 89 4.06 -5.50 -5.21
N ASP A 90 3.87 -5.07 -6.47
CA ASP A 90 2.72 -5.42 -7.31
C ASP A 90 2.46 -6.94 -7.41
N VAL A 91 3.45 -7.79 -7.15
CA VAL A 91 3.25 -9.25 -7.16
C VAL A 91 2.55 -9.74 -5.89
N VAL A 92 2.88 -9.16 -4.74
CA VAL A 92 2.33 -9.56 -3.43
C VAL A 92 1.23 -8.62 -2.96
N ASP A 93 1.14 -7.40 -3.48
CA ASP A 93 0.10 -6.41 -3.21
C ASP A 93 -0.40 -5.78 -4.52
N PRO A 94 -0.96 -6.57 -5.46
CA PRO A 94 -1.44 -6.08 -6.76
C PRO A 94 -2.57 -5.06 -6.64
N MET A 95 -3.26 -5.04 -5.49
CA MET A 95 -4.38 -4.15 -5.23
C MET A 95 -4.00 -2.94 -4.37
N HIS A 96 -2.70 -2.80 -4.03
CA HIS A 96 -2.19 -1.72 -3.20
C HIS A 96 -2.95 -1.57 -1.87
N VAL A 97 -3.24 -2.69 -1.21
CA VAL A 97 -3.98 -2.77 0.06
C VAL A 97 -3.21 -2.09 1.18
N VAL A 98 -1.91 -2.35 1.32
CA VAL A 98 -1.11 -1.77 2.42
C VAL A 98 -1.07 -0.25 2.36
N PRO A 99 -0.73 0.40 1.21
CA PRO A 99 -0.79 1.85 1.14
C PRO A 99 -2.22 2.38 1.30
N ALA A 100 -3.26 1.69 0.82
CA ALA A 100 -4.65 2.10 1.04
C ALA A 100 -5.02 2.12 2.52
N GLN A 101 -4.63 1.09 3.29
CA GLN A 101 -4.84 1.04 4.74
C GLN A 101 -4.11 2.17 5.48
N LEU A 102 -2.87 2.48 5.08
CA LEU A 102 -2.09 3.56 5.69
C LEU A 102 -2.67 4.94 5.36
N GLU A 103 -3.16 5.13 4.13
CA GLU A 103 -3.83 6.38 3.73
C GLU A 103 -5.16 6.57 4.47
N LEU A 104 -5.98 5.52 4.59
CA LEU A 104 -7.24 5.56 5.35
C LEU A 104 -7.01 5.83 6.84
N ALA A 105 -5.89 5.37 7.40
CA ALA A 105 -5.56 5.56 8.81
C ALA A 105 -4.83 6.88 9.11
N GLY A 106 -4.33 7.61 8.10
CA GLY A 106 -3.43 8.73 8.31
C GLY A 106 -3.34 9.67 7.12
N ARG A 107 -2.13 10.14 6.82
CA ARG A 107 -1.85 11.03 5.70
C ARG A 107 -0.50 10.73 5.09
N GLU A 108 -0.48 10.46 3.79
CA GLU A 108 0.75 10.45 3.01
C GLU A 108 1.42 11.84 3.02
N LYS A 109 2.75 11.81 3.10
CA LYS A 109 3.61 12.98 2.95
C LYS A 109 4.26 12.91 1.59
N GLY A 110 4.14 13.99 0.83
CA GLY A 110 4.89 14.15 -0.42
C GLY A 110 6.39 13.99 -0.18
N MET A 111 7.04 13.25 -1.08
CA MET A 111 8.48 12.98 -1.04
C MET A 111 9.15 13.42 -2.34
N ASP A 112 10.28 14.12 -2.20
CA ASP A 112 11.10 14.52 -3.35
C ASP A 112 12.10 13.42 -3.75
N SER A 113 12.43 12.51 -2.83
CA SER A 113 13.35 11.41 -3.08
C SER A 113 12.74 10.37 -4.00
N ARG A 114 13.52 9.90 -4.98
CA ARG A 114 13.15 8.79 -5.87
C ARG A 114 14.32 7.82 -5.97
N TYR A 115 13.99 6.53 -5.97
CA TYR A 115 14.97 5.45 -6.10
C TYR A 115 14.62 4.61 -7.31
N TRP A 116 15.62 4.29 -8.12
CA TRP A 116 15.42 3.43 -9.26
C TRP A 116 15.05 2.02 -8.78
N GLY A 117 13.92 1.52 -9.29
CA GLY A 117 13.41 0.18 -9.02
C GLY A 117 12.74 -0.01 -7.67
N ILE A 118 12.72 1.00 -6.79
CA ILE A 118 12.17 0.88 -5.43
C ILE A 118 11.28 2.10 -5.16
N ASP A 119 10.05 1.85 -4.75
CA ASP A 119 9.13 2.87 -4.27
C ASP A 119 9.37 3.16 -2.78
N LEU A 120 9.27 4.44 -2.42
CA LEU A 120 9.38 4.89 -1.04
C LEU A 120 8.33 5.95 -0.75
N ARG A 121 7.42 5.64 0.18
CA ARG A 121 6.34 6.52 0.62
C ARG A 121 6.42 6.72 2.12
N ARG A 122 5.89 7.86 2.61
CA ARG A 122 5.86 8.16 4.04
C ARG A 122 4.47 8.56 4.47
N PHE A 123 3.97 7.93 5.52
CA PHE A 123 2.70 8.22 6.15
C PHE A 123 2.92 8.78 7.54
N SER A 124 2.03 9.65 7.99
CA SER A 124 2.13 10.35 9.28
C SER A 124 0.78 10.49 9.95
N GLN A 125 0.79 10.73 11.26
CA GLN A 125 -0.42 10.97 12.05
C GLN A 125 -1.40 9.78 12.02
N LEU A 126 -0.86 8.57 11.84
CA LEU A 126 -1.62 7.34 11.73
C LEU A 126 -2.44 7.14 13.01
N LYS A 127 -3.68 6.72 12.85
CA LYS A 127 -4.52 6.19 13.92
C LYS A 127 -4.62 4.69 13.70
N THR A 128 -3.91 3.93 14.51
CA THR A 128 -3.81 2.48 14.31
C THR A 128 -5.16 1.76 14.40
N ASN A 129 -6.06 2.24 15.26
CA ASN A 129 -7.44 1.75 15.37
C ASN A 129 -8.31 2.07 14.13
N TRP A 130 -7.82 2.88 13.19
CA TRP A 130 -8.50 3.17 11.91
C TRP A 130 -7.93 2.36 10.74
N ILE A 131 -6.83 1.62 10.93
CA ILE A 131 -6.32 0.67 9.93
C ILE A 131 -7.40 -0.40 9.73
N PRO A 132 -8.04 -0.49 8.56
CA PRO A 132 -9.18 -1.38 8.36
C PRO A 132 -8.73 -2.82 8.08
N ASP A 133 -9.46 -3.82 8.58
CA ASP A 133 -9.27 -5.26 8.29
C ASP A 133 -10.25 -5.82 7.26
N ALA A 134 -11.11 -4.96 6.73
CA ALA A 134 -11.97 -5.21 5.58
C ALA A 134 -12.18 -3.89 4.83
N PRO A 135 -12.55 -3.91 3.53
CA PRO A 135 -12.84 -2.71 2.76
C PRO A 135 -13.85 -1.77 3.48
N PRO A 136 -13.45 -0.57 3.93
CA PRO A 136 -14.30 0.30 4.74
C PRO A 136 -15.14 1.22 3.85
N ILE A 137 -16.10 0.66 3.13
CA ILE A 137 -16.92 1.38 2.14
C ILE A 137 -17.84 2.40 2.85
N GLU A 138 -17.61 3.69 2.60
CA GLU A 138 -18.40 4.80 3.15
C GLU A 138 -19.62 5.11 2.29
N VAL A 139 -19.43 5.20 0.97
CA VAL A 139 -20.52 5.42 0.01
C VAL A 139 -20.80 4.12 -0.74
N PRO A 140 -21.79 3.34 -0.31
CA PRO A 140 -22.14 2.10 -0.98
C PRO A 140 -22.75 2.38 -2.36
N LEU A 141 -22.34 1.58 -3.33
CA LEU A 141 -22.90 1.48 -4.67
C LEU A 141 -23.30 0.02 -4.93
N ASP A 142 -24.14 -0.19 -5.94
CA ASP A 142 -24.49 -1.54 -6.40
C ASP A 142 -24.61 -1.55 -7.92
N VAL A 143 -23.49 -1.23 -8.58
CA VAL A 143 -23.44 -1.12 -10.05
C VAL A 143 -22.72 -2.34 -10.61
N ALA A 144 -23.49 -3.24 -11.22
CA ALA A 144 -22.97 -4.42 -11.88
C ALA A 144 -22.62 -4.14 -13.35
N PHE A 145 -21.46 -4.64 -13.78
CA PHE A 145 -21.00 -4.62 -15.16
C PHE A 145 -21.06 -6.04 -15.71
N GLY A 146 -22.25 -6.41 -16.21
CA GLY A 146 -22.56 -7.79 -16.55
C GLY A 146 -22.56 -8.69 -15.30
N ASP A 147 -22.09 -9.92 -15.46
CA ASP A 147 -21.89 -10.90 -14.41
C ASP A 147 -20.40 -11.06 -14.02
N ALA A 148 -19.54 -10.13 -14.45
CA ALA A 148 -18.10 -10.19 -14.26
C ALA A 148 -17.61 -9.38 -13.06
N VAL A 149 -18.00 -8.10 -12.95
CA VAL A 149 -17.57 -7.22 -11.85
C VAL A 149 -18.68 -6.32 -11.35
N ARG A 150 -18.56 -5.89 -10.10
CA ARG A 150 -19.44 -4.93 -9.46
C ARG A 150 -18.65 -3.83 -8.78
N LEU A 151 -19.04 -2.58 -9.00
CA LEU A 151 -18.60 -1.46 -8.17
C LEU A 151 -19.46 -1.45 -6.90
N VAL A 152 -18.86 -1.81 -5.77
CA VAL A 152 -19.51 -1.96 -4.46
C VAL A 152 -19.58 -0.63 -3.72
N GLY A 153 -18.72 0.32 -4.06
CA GLY A 153 -18.76 1.65 -3.48
C GLY A 153 -17.44 2.38 -3.62
N TYR A 154 -17.36 3.53 -2.95
CA TYR A 154 -16.16 4.35 -2.93
C TYR A 154 -16.02 5.13 -1.63
N ASN A 155 -14.81 5.59 -1.38
CA ASN A 155 -14.49 6.61 -0.38
C ASN A 155 -13.84 7.82 -1.05
N SER A 156 -14.11 9.01 -0.54
CA SER A 156 -13.37 10.22 -0.91
C SER A 156 -12.31 10.51 0.14
N LEU A 157 -11.06 10.60 -0.30
CA LEU A 157 -9.92 10.85 0.58
C LEU A 157 -9.70 12.36 0.77
N ASP A 158 -9.06 12.74 1.89
CA ASP A 158 -8.75 14.14 2.24
C ASP A 158 -7.94 14.87 1.14
N ASN A 159 -7.17 14.12 0.35
CA ASN A 159 -6.34 14.63 -0.73
C ASN A 159 -7.11 14.87 -2.06
N GLY A 160 -8.40 14.51 -2.11
CA GLY A 160 -9.26 14.61 -3.29
C GLY A 160 -9.34 13.33 -4.13
N ASP A 161 -8.55 12.31 -3.83
CA ASP A 161 -8.58 11.03 -4.53
C ASP A 161 -9.82 10.21 -4.16
N LEU A 162 -10.17 9.27 -5.03
CA LEU A 162 -11.23 8.29 -4.80
C LEU A 162 -10.63 6.91 -4.62
N LEU A 163 -10.98 6.24 -3.53
CA LEU A 163 -10.73 4.82 -3.36
C LEU A 163 -11.97 4.05 -3.80
N LEU A 164 -11.84 3.23 -4.84
CA LEU A 164 -12.94 2.47 -5.43
C LEU A 164 -12.88 1.00 -5.01
N PHE A 165 -14.02 0.45 -4.62
CA PHE A 165 -14.12 -0.94 -4.17
C PHE A 165 -14.86 -1.79 -5.18
N TRP A 166 -14.15 -2.74 -5.76
CA TRP A 166 -14.67 -3.65 -6.76
C TRP A 166 -14.81 -5.06 -6.20
N GLN A 167 -15.85 -5.76 -6.64
CA GLN A 167 -16.04 -7.17 -6.37
C GLN A 167 -16.02 -7.94 -7.67
N LEU A 168 -15.18 -8.96 -7.73
CA LEU A 168 -15.22 -9.97 -8.79
C LEU A 168 -16.46 -10.85 -8.59
N LEU A 169 -17.24 -11.02 -9.64
CA LEU A 169 -18.42 -11.87 -9.68
C LEU A 169 -18.08 -13.19 -10.39
N PRO A 170 -18.90 -14.27 -10.21
CA PRO A 170 -18.59 -15.58 -10.76
C PRO A 170 -18.34 -15.63 -12.28
N GLY A 171 -19.00 -14.76 -13.06
CA GLY A 171 -18.82 -14.71 -14.52
C GLY A 171 -17.49 -14.10 -14.96
N GLY A 172 -16.75 -13.45 -14.05
CA GLY A 172 -15.47 -12.79 -14.33
C GLY A 172 -14.24 -13.57 -13.89
N ALA A 173 -14.41 -14.73 -13.23
CA ALA A 173 -13.32 -15.43 -12.56
C ALA A 173 -12.16 -15.84 -13.49
N ASP A 174 -12.45 -16.17 -14.75
CA ASP A 174 -11.46 -16.60 -15.75
C ASP A 174 -11.15 -15.51 -16.79
N ALA A 175 -11.70 -14.30 -16.62
CA ALA A 175 -11.55 -13.21 -17.58
C ALA A 175 -10.33 -12.33 -17.23
N ASP A 176 -9.57 -11.94 -18.24
CA ASP A 176 -8.59 -10.85 -18.12
C ASP A 176 -9.34 -9.51 -18.14
N LEU A 177 -9.52 -8.92 -16.97
CA LEU A 177 -10.36 -7.76 -16.75
C LEU A 177 -9.51 -6.50 -16.63
N SER A 178 -9.91 -5.45 -17.35
CA SER A 178 -9.34 -4.12 -17.22
C SER A 178 -10.44 -3.11 -16.92
N VAL A 179 -10.18 -2.22 -15.96
CA VAL A 179 -11.10 -1.17 -15.54
C VAL A 179 -10.50 0.18 -15.89
N ALA A 180 -11.28 1.02 -16.58
CA ALA A 180 -10.94 2.41 -16.84
C ALA A 180 -11.99 3.30 -16.19
N VAL A 181 -11.54 4.33 -15.48
CA VAL A 181 -12.40 5.26 -14.75
C VAL A 181 -12.16 6.68 -15.27
N THR A 182 -13.23 7.47 -15.36
CA THR A 182 -13.17 8.89 -15.66
C THR A 182 -14.07 9.63 -14.69
N THR A 183 -13.48 10.57 -13.97
CA THR A 183 -14.17 11.49 -13.07
C THR A 183 -14.62 12.72 -13.83
N LEU A 184 -15.87 13.15 -13.60
CA LEU A 184 -16.44 14.35 -14.22
C LEU A 184 -16.88 15.33 -13.12
N ASP A 185 -16.67 16.63 -13.34
CA ASP A 185 -17.23 17.67 -12.49
C ASP A 185 -18.75 17.84 -12.72
N ALA A 186 -19.40 18.70 -11.92
CA ALA A 186 -20.82 18.99 -12.05
C ALA A 186 -21.22 19.62 -13.41
N ALA A 187 -20.26 20.14 -14.17
CA ALA A 187 -20.45 20.68 -15.52
C ALA A 187 -20.17 19.63 -16.62
N GLY A 188 -19.74 18.42 -16.26
CA GLY A 188 -19.44 17.32 -17.18
C GLY A 188 -18.02 17.34 -17.74
N ASN A 189 -17.11 18.13 -17.18
CA ASN A 189 -15.71 18.15 -17.61
C ASN A 189 -14.90 17.07 -16.89
N THR A 190 -13.96 16.43 -17.58
CA THR A 190 -13.02 15.51 -16.94
C THR A 190 -12.14 16.23 -15.93
N VAL A 191 -12.05 15.65 -14.73
CA VAL A 191 -11.21 16.12 -13.61
C VAL A 191 -10.09 15.13 -13.40
#